data_AF-A0A812UG09-F1
#
_entry.id   AF-A0A812UG09-F1
#
_cell.length_a   1.000
_cell.length_b   1.000
_cell.length_c   1.000
_cell.angle_alpha   90.00
_cell.angle_beta   90.00
_cell.angle_gamma   90.00
#
_symmetry.space_group_name_H-M   'P 1'
#
loop_
_entity.id
_entity.type
_entity.pdbx_description
1 polymer ?
#
loop_
_entity_poly.entity_id
_entity_poly.type
_entity_poly.pdbx_seq_one_letter_code
_entity_poly.pdbx_strand_id
1 'polypeptide(L)'
;MSDAFDSSLVRLSSSSRMERDEGDMDCIVTSTLTYDGTTIWTYTSANGSNIGGAWGTDHSASLSPDKATVTIKTTNVSGNVSTGRKEAPGGTEQVDVRQVWQAWKEKQNK
;
A
#
# COMPACT_ATOMS: atom_id res chain seq x y z
N MET A 1 -19.90 25.21 -7.89
CA MET A 1 -19.71 24.13 -6.91
C MET A 1 -18.41 24.41 -6.18
N SER A 2 -18.36 24.34 -4.85
CA SER A 2 -17.13 24.64 -4.11
C SER A 2 -16.08 23.60 -4.42
N ASP A 3 -14.93 24.04 -4.90
CA ASP A 3 -13.75 23.20 -5.19
C ASP A 3 -12.98 22.83 -3.89
N ALA A 4 -13.73 22.65 -2.81
CA ALA A 4 -13.23 22.43 -1.46
C ALA A 4 -13.10 20.93 -1.19
N PHE A 5 -11.98 20.53 -0.60
CA PHE A 5 -11.72 19.15 -0.21
C PHE A 5 -12.68 18.72 0.92
N ASP A 6 -13.57 17.78 0.62
CA ASP A 6 -14.41 17.09 1.60
C ASP A 6 -13.80 15.73 1.99
N SER A 7 -13.30 15.63 3.23
CA SER A 7 -12.66 14.42 3.74
C SER A 7 -13.62 13.25 3.95
N SER A 8 -14.94 13.51 4.01
CA SER A 8 -15.97 12.48 4.16
C SER A 8 -16.08 11.55 2.93
N LEU A 9 -15.53 11.98 1.79
CA LEU A 9 -15.50 11.23 0.54
C LEU A 9 -14.26 10.33 0.40
N VAL A 10 -13.33 10.38 1.36
CA VAL A 10 -12.08 9.61 1.33
C VAL A 10 -12.31 8.19 1.85
N ARG A 11 -11.87 7.19 1.09
CA ARG A 11 -11.85 5.78 1.52
C ARG A 11 -10.47 5.19 1.25
N LEU A 12 -10.03 4.33 2.15
CA LEU A 12 -8.83 3.50 1.98
C LEU A 12 -9.29 2.05 1.94
N SER A 13 -8.84 1.31 0.94
CA SER A 13 -9.05 -0.14 0.82
C SER A 13 -7.73 -0.83 0.56
N SER A 14 -7.60 -2.08 1.00
CA SER A 14 -6.44 -2.92 0.69
C SER A 14 -6.91 -4.23 0.08
N SER A 15 -6.14 -4.73 -0.86
CA SER A 15 -6.33 -6.03 -1.49
C SER A 15 -5.00 -6.75 -1.59
N SER A 16 -5.05 -8.08 -1.64
CA SER A 16 -3.86 -8.89 -1.92
C SER A 16 -4.18 -9.94 -2.97
N ARG A 17 -3.17 -10.28 -3.76
CA ARG A 17 -3.19 -11.40 -4.70
C ARG A 17 -1.98 -12.29 -4.44
N MET A 18 -2.17 -13.59 -4.62
CA MET A 18 -1.10 -14.56 -4.50
C MET A 18 -1.03 -15.37 -5.79
N GLU A 19 0.18 -15.60 -6.27
CA GLU A 19 0.47 -16.41 -7.43
C GLU A 19 1.43 -17.52 -7.03
N ARG A 20 1.22 -18.71 -7.59
CA ARG A 20 2.11 -19.85 -7.42
C ARG A 20 2.49 -20.31 -8.81
N ASP A 21 3.78 -20.26 -9.11
CA ASP A 21 4.30 -20.67 -10.41
C ASP A 21 5.65 -21.37 -10.24
N GLU A 22 5.84 -22.50 -10.90
CA GLU A 22 7.07 -23.31 -10.91
C GLU A 22 7.79 -23.53 -9.55
N GLY A 23 7.07 -23.49 -8.42
CA GLY A 23 7.66 -23.66 -7.07
C GLY A 23 8.04 -22.35 -6.37
N ASP A 24 7.83 -21.23 -7.04
CA ASP A 24 7.84 -19.89 -6.48
C ASP A 24 6.41 -19.49 -6.06
N MET A 25 6.33 -18.71 -4.98
CA MET A 25 5.10 -18.09 -4.50
C MET A 25 5.32 -16.61 -4.35
N ASP A 26 4.54 -15.81 -5.07
CA ASP A 26 4.55 -14.37 -4.99
C ASP A 26 3.25 -13.85 -4.37
N CYS A 27 3.38 -12.87 -3.49
CA CYS A 27 2.27 -12.16 -2.86
C CYS A 27 2.42 -10.67 -3.15
N ILE A 28 1.37 -10.07 -3.71
CA ILE A 28 1.31 -8.64 -4.00
C ILE A 28 0.18 -8.04 -3.17
N VAL A 29 0.50 -7.03 -2.38
CA VAL A 29 -0.46 -6.25 -1.58
C VAL A 29 -0.59 -4.87 -2.21
N THR A 30 -1.83 -4.40 -2.36
CA THR A 30 -2.14 -3.08 -2.91
C THR A 30 -3.11 -2.35 -2.00
N SER A 31 -2.69 -1.18 -1.52
CA SER A 31 -3.55 -0.22 -0.81
C SER A 31 -3.93 0.92 -1.74
N THR A 32 -5.23 1.21 -1.82
CA THR A 32 -5.81 2.19 -2.73
C THR A 32 -6.58 3.23 -1.93
N LEU A 33 -6.25 4.50 -2.19
CA LEU A 33 -6.98 5.65 -1.65
C LEU A 33 -7.91 6.19 -2.74
N THR A 34 -9.19 6.27 -2.43
CA THR A 34 -10.20 6.81 -3.33
C THR A 34 -10.83 8.07 -2.76
N TYR A 35 -11.17 9.01 -3.64
CA TYR A 35 -11.98 10.19 -3.35
C TYR A 35 -13.22 10.13 -4.22
N ASP A 36 -14.40 10.09 -3.60
CA ASP A 36 -15.69 9.98 -4.29
C ASP A 36 -15.73 8.83 -5.31
N GLY A 37 -15.26 7.65 -4.88
CA GLY A 37 -15.19 6.44 -5.70
C GLY A 37 -14.05 6.42 -6.75
N THR A 38 -13.34 7.53 -6.96
CA THR A 38 -12.23 7.61 -7.91
C THR A 38 -10.89 7.36 -7.22
N THR A 39 -10.06 6.49 -7.80
CA THR A 39 -8.70 6.26 -7.29
C THR A 39 -7.83 7.50 -7.48
N ILE A 40 -7.29 8.02 -6.38
CA ILE A 40 -6.39 9.17 -6.37
C ILE A 40 -4.95 8.80 -6.00
N TRP A 41 -4.75 7.64 -5.35
CA TRP A 41 -3.44 7.14 -4.98
C TRP A 41 -3.44 5.63 -4.76
N THR A 42 -2.28 5.01 -4.95
CA THR A 42 -2.06 3.58 -4.77
C THR A 42 -0.65 3.33 -4.25
N TYR A 43 -0.53 2.37 -3.34
CA TYR A 43 0.75 1.84 -2.87
C TYR A 43 0.75 0.33 -3.02
N THR A 44 1.85 -0.21 -3.53
CA THR A 44 1.99 -1.64 -3.80
C THR A 44 3.30 -2.14 -3.21
N SER A 45 3.24 -3.30 -2.54
CA SER A 45 4.41 -4.05 -2.13
C SER A 45 4.30 -5.49 -2.63
N ALA A 46 5.44 -6.16 -2.71
CA ALA A 46 5.51 -7.55 -3.13
C ALA A 46 6.51 -8.32 -2.28
N ASN A 47 6.13 -9.52 -1.85
CA ASN A 47 7.04 -10.48 -1.25
C ASN A 47 6.90 -11.84 -1.93
N GLY A 48 8.03 -12.54 -2.02
CA GLY A 48 8.13 -13.83 -2.68
C GLY A 48 8.70 -14.88 -1.74
N SER A 49 8.53 -16.14 -2.09
CA SER A 49 9.23 -17.25 -1.47
C SER A 49 9.36 -18.44 -2.41
N ASN A 50 10.42 -19.21 -2.23
CA ASN A 50 10.64 -20.48 -2.91
C ASN A 50 11.46 -21.44 -2.06
N ILE A 51 11.97 -22.51 -2.68
CA ILE A 51 12.80 -23.51 -1.99
C ILE A 51 14.08 -22.93 -1.39
N GLY A 52 14.56 -21.77 -1.84
CA GLY A 52 15.73 -21.09 -1.28
C GLY A 52 15.43 -20.21 -0.06
N GLY A 53 14.20 -19.70 0.06
CA GLY A 53 13.85 -18.76 1.12
C GLY A 53 12.71 -17.81 0.78
N ALA A 54 12.61 -16.72 1.54
CA ALA A 54 11.62 -15.65 1.33
C ALA A 54 12.31 -14.29 1.21
N TRP A 55 11.72 -13.37 0.44
CA TRP A 55 12.29 -12.04 0.19
C TRP A 55 11.21 -10.99 -0.12
N GLY A 56 11.62 -9.72 -0.16
CA GLY A 56 10.77 -8.60 -0.57
C GLY A 56 10.17 -7.83 0.61
N THR A 57 9.02 -7.22 0.38
CA THR A 57 8.34 -6.38 1.36
C THR A 57 6.84 -6.62 1.42
N ASP A 58 6.29 -6.46 2.61
CA ASP A 58 4.86 -6.35 2.84
C ASP A 58 4.55 -4.95 3.38
N HIS A 59 3.28 -4.56 3.38
CA HIS A 59 2.85 -3.35 4.06
C HIS A 59 1.45 -3.47 4.65
N SER A 60 1.21 -2.63 5.66
CA SER A 60 -0.13 -2.30 6.11
C SER A 60 -0.35 -0.80 5.95
N ALA A 61 -1.52 -0.41 5.47
CA ALA A 61 -1.93 0.98 5.36
C ALA A 61 -3.14 1.24 6.28
N SER A 62 -3.12 2.36 6.98
CA SER A 62 -4.23 2.81 7.82
C SER A 62 -4.52 4.29 7.59
N LEU A 63 -5.79 4.63 7.44
CA LEU A 63 -6.24 6.01 7.31
C LEU A 63 -6.61 6.56 8.70
N SER A 64 -6.09 7.74 9.04
CA SER A 64 -6.39 8.41 10.30
C SER A 64 -7.90 8.66 10.48
N PRO A 65 -8.41 8.78 11.73
CA PRO A 65 -9.83 9.01 11.98
C PRO A 65 -10.39 10.27 11.29
N ASP A 66 -9.60 11.34 11.25
CA ASP A 66 -9.91 12.62 10.59
C ASP A 66 -9.72 12.59 9.05
N LYS A 67 -9.25 11.45 8.51
CA LYS A 67 -8.98 11.23 7.08
C LYS A 67 -7.90 12.14 6.49
N ALA A 68 -7.07 12.78 7.33
CA ALA A 68 -6.00 13.66 6.87
C ALA A 68 -4.75 12.90 6.41
N THR A 69 -4.45 11.75 7.02
CA THR A 69 -3.17 11.06 6.85
C THR A 69 -3.36 9.56 6.61
N VAL A 70 -2.71 9.03 5.58
CA VAL A 70 -2.49 7.59 5.44
C VAL A 70 -1.13 7.26 6.06
N THR A 71 -1.11 6.34 7.02
CA THR A 71 0.14 5.76 7.55
C THR A 71 0.40 4.42 6.89
N ILE A 72 1.59 4.25 6.34
CA ILE A 72 2.07 3.02 5.72
C ILE A 72 3.15 2.46 6.63
N LYS A 73 3.01 1.20 7.04
CA LYS A 73 4.04 0.47 7.78
C LYS A 73 4.54 -0.66 6.91
N THR A 74 5.81 -0.60 6.54
CA THR A 74 6.45 -1.62 5.70
C THR A 74 7.11 -2.67 6.60
N THR A 75 6.99 -3.92 6.18
CA THR A 75 7.67 -5.07 6.78
C THR A 75 8.61 -5.66 5.75
N ASN A 76 9.90 -5.74 6.10
CA ASN A 76 10.89 -6.45 5.29
C ASN A 76 10.73 -7.94 5.50
N VAL A 77 10.59 -8.68 4.40
CA VAL A 77 10.49 -10.14 4.38
C VAL A 77 11.84 -10.71 3.98
N SER A 78 12.31 -11.70 4.73
CA SER A 78 13.58 -12.37 4.49
C SER A 78 13.56 -13.81 5.00
N GLY A 79 14.69 -14.48 4.95
CA GLY A 79 14.88 -15.82 5.51
C GLY A 79 15.15 -16.87 4.45
N ASN A 80 15.58 -18.04 4.91
CA ASN A 80 15.98 -19.17 4.07
C ASN A 80 15.55 -20.49 4.72
N VAL A 81 15.86 -21.61 4.07
CA VAL A 81 15.48 -22.95 4.56
C VAL A 81 15.95 -23.29 5.97
N SER A 82 17.06 -22.71 6.44
CA SER A 82 17.57 -22.97 7.79
C SER A 82 16.97 -22.06 8.85
N THR A 83 16.45 -20.90 8.46
CA THR A 83 15.94 -19.87 9.37
C THR A 83 14.43 -19.70 9.34
N GLY A 84 13.77 -20.23 8.30
CA GLY A 84 12.37 -19.96 7.96
C GLY A 84 12.14 -18.50 7.53
N ARG A 85 10.90 -18.14 7.20
CA ARG A 85 10.52 -16.75 6.93
C ARG A 85 10.78 -15.88 8.17
N LYS A 86 11.38 -14.72 7.95
CA LYS A 86 11.66 -13.68 8.93
C LYS A 86 11.02 -12.37 8.49
N GLU A 87 10.51 -11.64 9.45
CA GLU A 87 9.89 -10.34 9.25
C GLU A 87 10.55 -9.33 10.17
N ALA A 88 10.91 -8.17 9.62
CA ALA A 88 11.52 -7.07 10.36
C ALA A 88 10.86 -5.75 9.94
N PRO A 89 10.81 -4.73 10.83
CA PRO A 89 10.34 -3.41 10.45
C PRO A 89 11.17 -2.85 9.28
N GLY A 90 10.49 -2.45 8.20
CA GLY A 90 11.12 -1.83 7.03
C GLY A 90 11.09 -0.31 7.09
N GLY A 91 9.97 0.26 7.53
CA GLY A 91 9.83 1.71 7.64
C GLY A 91 8.40 2.14 7.98
N THR A 92 8.23 3.43 8.22
CA THR A 92 6.92 4.06 8.35
C THR A 92 6.89 5.33 7.51
N GLU A 93 5.87 5.45 6.67
CA GLU A 93 5.63 6.61 5.82
C GLU A 93 4.26 7.20 6.16
N GLN A 94 4.16 8.52 6.07
CA GLN A 94 2.91 9.25 6.23
C GLN A 94 2.62 10.04 4.96
N VAL A 95 1.42 9.86 4.42
CA VAL A 95 0.96 10.51 3.21
C VAL A 95 -0.18 11.46 3.57
N ASP A 96 -0.02 12.74 3.25
CA ASP A 96 -1.05 13.76 3.39
C ASP A 96 -2.10 13.59 2.28
N VAL A 97 -3.33 13.28 2.69
CA VAL A 97 -4.44 12.99 1.77
C VAL A 97 -4.82 14.21 0.93
N ARG A 98 -4.73 15.42 1.51
CA ARG A 98 -5.08 16.65 0.81
C ARG A 98 -4.05 16.96 -0.27
N GLN A 99 -2.77 16.76 0.01
CA GLN A 99 -1.70 16.91 -0.98
C GLN A 99 -1.88 15.93 -2.14
N VAL A 100 -2.19 14.66 -1.84
CA VAL A 100 -2.51 13.65 -2.87
C VAL A 100 -3.68 14.07 -3.73
N TRP A 101 -4.78 14.54 -3.12
CA TRP A 101 -5.95 14.99 -3.86
C TRP A 101 -5.65 16.18 -4.77
N GLN A 102 -4.88 17.17 -4.31
CA GLN A 102 -4.47 18.31 -5.14
C GLN A 102 -3.61 17.86 -6.33
N ALA A 103 -2.61 17.01 -6.08
CA ALA A 103 -1.75 16.48 -7.13
C ALA A 103 -2.54 15.66 -8.17
N TRP A 104 -3.57 14.92 -7.73
CA TRP A 104 -4.49 14.23 -8.63
C TRP A 104 -5.29 15.21 -9.48
N LYS A 105 -5.90 16.25 -8.90
CA LYS A 105 -6.64 17.28 -9.66
C LYS A 105 -5.77 17.97 -10.71
N GLU A 106 -4.55 18.34 -10.37
CA GLU A 106 -3.60 18.98 -11.29
C GLU A 106 -3.25 18.10 -12.49
N LYS A 107 -3.24 16.77 -12.31
CA LYS A 107 -3.01 15.82 -13.41
C LYS A 107 -4.22 15.68 -14.34
N GLN A 108 -5.44 15.88 -13.86
CA GLN A 108 -6.66 15.80 -14.68
C GLN A 108 -6.87 17.04 -15.56
N ASN A 109 -6.33 18.18 -15.16
CA ASN A 109 -6.48 19.46 -15.86
C ASN A 109 -5.39 19.72 -16.92
N LYS A 110 -4.57 18.71 -17.23
CA LYS A 110 -3.55 18.74 -18.28
C LYS A 110 -3.96 17.81 -19.42
#